data_AF-A0A7G9Z3T0-F1
#
_entry.id   AF-A0A7G9Z3T0-F1
#
_cell.length_a   1.000
_cell.length_b   1.000
_cell.length_c   1.000
_cell.angle_alpha   90.00
_cell.angle_beta   90.00
_cell.angle_gamma   90.00
#
_symmetry.space_group_name_H-M   'P 1'
#
loop_
_entity.id
_entity.type
_entity.pdbx_description
1 polymer ?
#
loop_
_entity_poly.entity_id
_entity_poly.type
_entity_poly.pdbx_seq_one_letter_code
_entity_poly.pdbx_strand_id
1 'polypeptide(L)' 'MREVDSRGKISVLNEYFNVGKEYTGEYAWATIETRKQTVIVCYKDENLKVREINKFGYVIGETVHNHKNLIFKSSL' A
#
# COMPACT_ATOMS: atom_id res chain seq x y z
N MET A 1 6.84 5.94 -0.12
CA MET A 1 7.36 5.29 -1.34
C MET A 1 8.55 4.41 -0.97
N ARG A 2 8.76 3.31 -1.68
CA ARG A 2 9.83 2.33 -1.48
C ARG A 2 10.35 1.92 -2.86
N GLU A 3 11.66 1.80 -3.00
CA GLU A 3 12.27 1.23 -4.20
C GLU A 3 12.02 -0.29 -4.24
N VAL A 4 11.76 -0.83 -5.43
CA VAL A 4 11.62 -2.27 -5.65
C VAL A 4 13.01 -2.91 -5.64
N ASP A 5 13.22 -3.88 -4.74
CA ASP A 5 14.50 -4.56 -4.59
C ASP A 5 14.87 -5.42 -5.82
N SER A 6 16.11 -5.89 -5.86
CA SER A 6 16.63 -6.73 -6.96
C SER A 6 15.92 -8.09 -7.13
N ARG A 7 15.04 -8.46 -6.19
CA ARG A 7 14.20 -9.66 -6.26
C ARG A 7 12.76 -9.33 -6.69
N GLY A 8 12.47 -8.08 -7.06
CA GLY A 8 11.14 -7.63 -7.45
C GLY A 8 10.19 -7.44 -6.28
N LYS A 9 10.70 -7.07 -5.09
CA LYS A 9 9.90 -6.93 -3.87
C LYS A 9 9.93 -5.53 -3.28
N ILE A 10 8.83 -5.13 -2.65
CA ILE A 10 8.81 -3.98 -1.74
C ILE A 10 8.57 -4.42 -0.31
N SER A 11 9.14 -3.68 0.65
CA SER A 11 8.88 -3.87 2.08
C SER A 11 7.95 -2.79 2.63
N VAL A 12 6.79 -3.22 3.12
CA VAL A 12 5.75 -2.37 3.70
C VAL A 12 5.18 -3.07 4.92
N LEU A 13 4.96 -2.35 6.02
CA LEU A 13 4.45 -2.90 7.30
C LEU A 13 5.25 -4.10 7.84
N ASN A 14 6.57 -4.11 7.68
CA ASN A 14 7.45 -5.24 8.05
C ASN A 14 7.16 -6.55 7.26
N GLU A 15 6.39 -6.46 6.18
CA GLU A 15 6.10 -7.55 5.27
C GLU A 15 6.77 -7.30 3.91
N TYR A 16 6.83 -8.34 3.07
CA TYR A 16 7.35 -8.26 1.71
C TYR A 16 6.28 -8.61 0.68
N PHE A 17 6.08 -7.74 -0.30
CA PHE A 17 5.15 -7.94 -1.40
C PHE A 17 5.93 -8.15 -2.70
N ASN A 18 5.67 -9.26 -3.39
CA ASN A 18 6.27 -9.56 -4.70
C ASN A 18 5.50 -8.84 -5.80
N VAL A 19 6.13 -7.84 -6.42
CA VAL A 19 5.51 -6.98 -7.42
C VAL A 19 5.98 -7.28 -8.85
N GLY A 20 7.03 -8.09 -9.01
CA GLY A 20 7.62 -8.42 -10.31
C GLY A 20 9.01 -7.80 -10.50
N LYS A 21 9.89 -8.50 -11.21
CA LYS A 21 11.27 -8.04 -11.45
C LYS A 21 11.34 -6.92 -12.49
N GLU A 22 10.35 -6.83 -13.36
CA GLU A 22 10.20 -5.77 -14.37
C GLU A 22 10.08 -4.37 -13.75
N TYR A 23 9.74 -4.28 -12.46
CA TYR A 23 9.68 -3.03 -11.70
C TYR A 23 10.94 -2.75 -10.86
N THR A 24 12.01 -3.54 -10.98
CA THR A 24 13.23 -3.35 -10.17
C THR A 24 13.81 -1.94 -10.39
N GLY A 25 14.13 -1.24 -9.30
CA GLY A 25 14.62 0.15 -9.34
C GLY A 25 13.51 1.20 -9.49
N GLU A 26 12.27 0.79 -9.80
CA GLU A 26 11.12 1.68 -9.75
C GLU A 26 10.71 1.99 -8.31
N TYR A 27 10.08 3.15 -8.15
CA TYR A 27 9.55 3.58 -6.87
C TYR A 27 8.05 3.29 -6.79
N ALA A 28 7.67 2.41 -5.85
CA ALA A 28 6.30 2.00 -5.61
C ALA A 28 5.82 2.40 -4.20
N TRP A 29 4.51 2.38 -4.01
CA TRP A 29 3.89 2.48 -2.68
C TRP A 29 2.69 1.55 -2.59
N ALA A 30 2.32 1.20 -1.37
CA ALA A 30 1.15 0.37 -1.13
C ALA A 30 0.06 1.19 -0.44
N THR A 31 -1.19 0.95 -0.81
CA THR A 31 -2.38 1.43 -0.11
C THR A 31 -3.11 0.26 0.51
N ILE A 32 -3.66 0.45 1.71
CA ILE A 32 -4.38 -0.57 2.45
C ILE A 32 -5.84 -0.16 2.53
N GLU A 33 -6.70 -0.92 1.87
CA GLU A 33 -8.14 -0.76 1.95
C GLU A 33 -8.66 -1.71 3.02
N THR A 34 -8.80 -1.20 4.24
CA THR A 34 -9.15 -1.99 5.43
C THR A 34 -10.53 -2.64 5.34
N ARG A 35 -11.50 -1.97 4.69
CA ARG A 35 -12.86 -2.53 4.50
C ARG A 35 -12.87 -3.72 3.56
N LYS A 36 -12.02 -3.71 2.53
CA LYS A 36 -11.91 -4.80 1.57
C LYS A 36 -10.86 -5.83 1.99
N GLN A 37 -10.08 -5.54 3.03
CA GLN A 37 -8.95 -6.34 3.46
C GLN A 37 -8.01 -6.61 2.29
N THR A 38 -7.57 -5.53 1.63
CA THR A 38 -6.67 -5.62 0.47
C THR A 38 -5.53 -4.62 0.57
N VAL A 39 -4.36 -5.06 0.11
CA VAL A 39 -3.20 -4.20 -0.19
C VAL A 39 -3.12 -4.04 -1.71
N ILE A 40 -3.03 -2.80 -2.17
CA ILE A 40 -2.80 -2.48 -3.58
C ILE A 40 -1.44 -1.83 -3.68
N VAL A 41 -0.56 -2.36 -4.53
CA VAL A 41 0.74 -1.76 -4.80
C VAL A 41 0.67 -0.98 -6.09
N CYS A 42 1.09 0.28 -6.06
CA CYS A 42 1.07 1.19 -7.18
C CYS A 42 2.47 1.75 -7.46
N TYR A 43 2.67 2.20 -8.69
CA TYR A 43 3.80 3.02 -9.10
C TYR A 43 3.33 4.19 -9.96
N LYS A 44 4.24 5.10 -10.27
CA LYS A 44 3.99 6.22 -11.15
C LYS A 44 4.73 5.96 -12.47
N ASP A 45 4.00 5.93 -13.57
CA ASP A 45 4.61 5.71 -14.90
C ASP A 45 5.31 6.98 -15.42
N GLU A 46 6.00 6.84 -16.56
CA GLU A 46 6.70 7.91 -17.27
C GLU A 46 5.81 9.13 -17.60
N ASN A 47 4.50 8.91 -17.72
CA ASN A 47 3.49 9.94 -18.00
C ASN A 47 2.89 10.54 -16.73
N LEU A 48 3.53 10.29 -15.59
CA LEU A 48 3.11 10.71 -14.26
C LEU A 48 1.76 10.14 -13.81
N LYS A 49 1.27 9.07 -14.46
CA LYS A 49 0.01 8.43 -14.09
C LYS A 49 0.26 7.35 -13.04
N VAL A 50 -0.64 7.29 -12.06
CA VAL A 50 -0.65 6.21 -11.07
C VAL A 50 -1.16 4.95 -11.74
N ARG A 51 -0.40 3.87 -11.61
CA ARG A 51 -0.74 2.54 -12.12
C ARG A 51 -0.71 1.54 -10.99
N GLU A 52 -1.67 0.62 -10.97
CA GLU A 52 -1.65 -0.54 -10.08
C GLU A 52 -0.69 -1.58 -10.67
N ILE A 53 0.23 -2.08 -9.84
CA ILE A 53 1.11 -3.21 -10.19
C ILE A 53 0.42 -4.51 -9.84
N ASN A 54 -0.04 -4.61 -8.58
CA ASN A 54 -0.62 -5.83 -8.06
C ASN A 54 -1.56 -5.55 -6.89
N LYS A 55 -2.44 -6.52 -6.63
CA LYS A 55 -3.39 -6.48 -5.53
C LYS A 55 -3.33 -7.78 -4.75
N PHE A 56 -3.22 -7.66 -3.43
CA PHE A 56 -3.11 -8.78 -2.50
C PHE A 56 -4.27 -8.76 -1.50
N GLY A 57 -4.72 -9.94 -1.09
CA GLY A 57 -5.53 -10.07 0.12
C GLY A 57 -4.68 -9.69 1.34
N TYR A 58 -5.29 -9.00 2.30
CA TYR A 58 -4.63 -8.53 3.51
C TYR A 58 -5.57 -8.63 4.70
N VAL A 59 -5.51 -9.79 5.36
CA VAL A 59 -6.38 -10.09 6.50
C VAL A 59 -5.96 -9.26 7.70
N ILE A 60 -6.89 -8.47 8.23
CA ILE A 60 -6.72 -7.73 9.47
C ILE A 60 -7.51 -8.48 10.53
N GLY A 61 -6.81 -9.12 11.46
CA GLY A 61 -7.41 -9.96 12.51
C GLY A 61 -8.13 -9.17 13.60
N GLU A 62 -7.89 -7.86 13.67
CA GLU A 62 -8.49 -6.96 14.64
C GLU A 62 -9.59 -6.10 14.01
N THR A 63 -10.57 -5.69 14.82
CA THR A 63 -11.61 -4.76 14.38
C THR A 63 -10.98 -3.42 14.03
N VAL A 64 -11.13 -2.99 12.78
CA VAL A 64 -10.64 -1.68 12.34
C VAL A 64 -11.61 -0.59 12.77
N HIS A 65 -11.19 0.25 13.73
CA HIS A 65 -11.97 1.37 14.21
C HIS A 65 -11.73 2.63 13.38
N ASN A 66 -12.80 3.23 12.87
CA ASN A 66 -12.72 4.52 12.19
C ASN A 66 -12.66 5.66 13.22
N HIS A 67 -11.50 6.29 13.36
CA HIS A 67 -11.27 7.41 14.29
C HIS A 67 -11.82 8.77 13.81
N LYS A 68 -12.63 8.82 12.73
CA LYS A 68 -13.21 10.08 12.18
C LYS A 68 -13.94 10.96 13.20
N ASN A 69 -14.37 10.42 14.33
CA ASN A 69 -15.17 11.15 15.33
C ASN A 69 -14.40 11.57 16.60
N LEU A 70 -13.09 11.31 16.69
CA LEU A 70 -12.32 11.58 17.91
C LEU A 70 -11.28 12.69 17.77
N ILE A 71 -10.83 13.00 16.54
CA ILE A 71 -9.81 14.04 16.31
C ILE A 71 -10.45 15.44 16.20
N PHE A 72 -11.73 15.54 15.82
CA PHE A 72 -12.44 16.82 15.62
C PHE A 72 -13.48 17.16 16.68
N LYS A 73 -13.58 16.41 17.78
CA LYS A 73 -14.32 16.88 18.95
C LYS A 73 -13.45 17.87 19.71
N SER A 74 -13.26 19.07 19.16
CA SER A 74 -12.84 20.20 19.98
C SER A 74 -14.02 20.56 20.87
N SER A 75 -13.77 20.52 22.17
CA SER A 75 -14.62 21.02 23.26
C SER A 75 -15.40 22.28 22.86
N LEU A 76 -16.73 22.15 22.88
CA LEU A 76 -17.72 23.22 23.01
C LEU A 76 -18.50 22.92 24.29
#